data_AF-E9GWF5-F1
#
_entry.id   AF-E9GWF5-F1
#
_cell.length_a   1.000
_cell.length_b   1.000
_cell.length_c   1.000
_cell.angle_alpha   90.00
_cell.angle_beta   90.00
_cell.angle_gamma   90.00
#
_symmetry.space_group_name_H-M   'P 1'
#
loop_
_entity.id
_entity.type
_entity.pdbx_description
1 polymer ?
#
loop_
_entity_poly.entity_id
_entity_poly.type
_entity_poly.pdbx_seq_one_letter_code
_entity_poly.pdbx_strand_id
1 'polypeptide(L)'
;MGLGKTLSMISLIACQKENQPILPSESDINDPNGGTLIICPSGVLGQWEQEIRKHSVSLSVAVYYGAVKKRKEMHLTLHTYDIVLTSYGIRIILTKYISPVNVKNDKTQSILVRITFFRVILDEAHVIRNPSTKVSNAVSKLQTSHRWAVTGTPVQNRELFLYPIIRFLRVLPFNKQAV
;
A
#
# COMPACT_ATOMS: atom_id res chain seq x y z
N MET A 1 18.77 4.68 -4.67
CA MET A 1 19.97 5.49 -4.41
C MET A 1 19.64 6.98 -4.28
N GLY A 2 20.39 7.67 -3.41
CA GLY A 2 20.78 9.09 -3.52
C GLY A 2 19.72 10.17 -3.33
N LEU A 3 18.80 10.28 -4.29
CA LEU A 3 18.05 11.52 -4.59
C LEU A 3 16.88 11.84 -3.63
N GLY A 4 16.95 11.45 -2.36
CA GLY A 4 15.97 11.82 -1.34
C GLY A 4 14.54 11.29 -1.54
N LYS A 5 14.26 10.39 -2.50
CA LYS A 5 12.90 9.93 -2.84
C LYS A 5 12.04 9.54 -1.64
N THR A 6 12.63 8.84 -0.66
CA THR A 6 11.98 8.45 0.61
C THR A 6 11.51 9.69 1.38
N LEU A 7 12.40 10.68 1.58
CA LEU A 7 12.09 11.93 2.24
C LEU A 7 11.02 12.72 1.47
N SER A 8 11.10 12.80 0.14
CA SER A 8 10.07 13.45 -0.69
C SER A 8 8.69 12.83 -0.50
N MET A 9 8.59 11.51 -0.39
CA MET A 9 7.33 10.81 -0.10
C MET A 9 6.86 11.08 1.34
N ILE A 10 7.76 11.11 2.34
CA ILE A 10 7.42 11.45 3.73
C ILE A 10 6.88 12.88 3.82
N SER A 11 7.56 13.87 3.20
CA SER A 11 7.11 15.25 3.14
C SER A 11 5.75 15.39 2.44
N LEU A 12 5.50 14.62 1.37
CA LEU A 12 4.20 14.58 0.68
C LEU A 12 3.08 13.97 1.54
N ILE A 13 3.39 13.12 2.52
CA ILE A 13 2.41 12.57 3.48
C ILE A 13 2.17 13.57 4.62
N ALA A 14 3.23 14.18 5.16
CA ALA A 14 3.13 15.21 6.20
C ALA A 14 2.31 16.43 5.73
N CYS A 15 2.66 16.98 4.55
CA CYS A 15 1.96 18.11 3.94
C CYS A 15 0.48 17.79 3.64
N GLN A 16 0.17 16.55 3.23
CA GLN A 16 -1.23 16.11 3.08
C GLN A 16 -1.98 16.13 4.41
N LYS A 17 -1.38 15.59 5.48
CA LYS A 17 -2.01 15.52 6.81
C LYS A 17 -2.35 16.91 7.36
N GLU A 18 -1.48 17.88 7.12
CA GLU A 18 -1.65 19.26 7.57
C GLU A 18 -2.74 20.01 6.78
N ASN A 19 -2.74 19.91 5.45
CA ASN A 19 -3.67 20.66 4.60
C ASN A 19 -5.06 20.01 4.44
N GLN A 20 -5.14 18.69 4.49
CA GLN A 20 -6.38 17.92 4.33
C GLN A 20 -6.29 16.65 5.18
N PRO A 21 -6.52 16.76 6.50
CA PRO A 21 -6.50 15.62 7.41
C PRO A 21 -7.55 14.59 6.99
N ILE A 22 -7.12 13.33 6.90
CA ILE A 22 -7.99 12.20 6.60
C ILE A 22 -8.73 11.87 7.91
N LEU A 23 -9.92 12.44 8.06
CA LEU A 23 -10.79 12.11 9.19
C LEU A 23 -11.25 10.65 9.08
N PRO A 24 -11.26 9.88 10.18
CA PRO A 24 -11.92 8.58 10.20
C PRO A 24 -13.39 8.75 9.84
N SER A 25 -13.83 8.10 8.77
CA SER A 25 -15.24 8.10 8.37
C SER A 25 -16.03 7.23 9.34
N GLU A 26 -16.74 7.84 10.29
CA GLU A 26 -17.61 7.13 11.24
C GLU A 26 -18.76 6.35 10.55
N SER A 27 -19.05 6.67 9.27
CA SER A 27 -20.14 6.07 8.49
C SER A 27 -19.98 4.58 8.18
N ASP A 28 -18.75 4.08 8.03
CA ASP A 28 -18.50 2.78 7.40
C ASP A 28 -17.56 1.88 8.21
N ILE A 29 -18.09 1.30 9.29
CA ILE A 29 -17.44 0.24 10.09
C ILE A 29 -16.94 -0.92 9.21
N ASN A 30 -17.57 -1.14 8.05
CA ASN A 30 -17.25 -2.24 7.15
C ASN A 30 -16.08 -1.94 6.18
N ASP A 31 -15.91 -0.70 5.72
CA ASP A 31 -14.90 -0.33 4.74
C ASP A 31 -14.21 0.99 5.15
N PRO A 32 -13.36 0.97 6.20
CA PRO A 32 -12.81 2.17 6.78
C PRO A 32 -11.82 2.88 5.84
N ASN A 33 -11.88 4.21 5.84
CA ASN A 33 -10.84 5.04 5.21
C ASN A 33 -9.55 5.01 6.03
N GLY A 34 -8.42 4.88 5.35
CA GLY A 34 -7.08 4.85 5.95
C GLY A 34 -6.13 5.86 5.32
N GLY A 35 -4.99 6.09 5.98
CA GLY A 35 -3.94 7.02 5.53
C GLY A 35 -3.18 6.56 4.28
N THR A 36 -1.87 6.45 4.39
CA THR A 36 -0.98 6.00 3.30
C THR A 36 -0.50 4.57 3.52
N LEU A 37 -0.74 3.69 2.57
CA LEU A 37 -0.12 2.36 2.52
C LEU A 37 1.18 2.42 1.71
N ILE A 38 2.29 2.06 2.33
CA ILE A 38 3.61 1.95 1.68
C ILE A 38 3.96 0.47 1.56
N ILE A 39 4.23 0.02 0.34
CA ILE A 39 4.64 -1.35 0.01
C ILE A 39 6.07 -1.30 -0.52
N CYS A 40 7.02 -1.88 0.20
CA CYS A 40 8.44 -1.84 -0.15
C CYS A 40 9.10 -3.24 -0.10
N PRO A 41 10.34 -3.41 -0.58
CA PRO A 41 11.11 -4.63 -0.33
C PRO A 41 11.27 -4.87 1.18
N SER A 42 11.23 -6.14 1.62
CA SER A 42 11.27 -6.47 3.05
C SER A 42 12.55 -6.01 3.76
N GLY A 43 13.67 -5.93 3.03
CA GLY A 43 14.96 -5.44 3.56
C GLY A 43 14.99 -3.94 3.89
N VAL A 44 14.09 -3.12 3.33
CA VAL A 44 14.06 -1.66 3.58
C VAL A 44 12.93 -1.22 4.51
N LEU A 45 12.12 -2.15 5.03
CA LEU A 45 11.02 -1.83 5.96
C LEU A 45 11.51 -1.07 7.21
N GLY A 46 12.59 -1.53 7.83
CA GLY A 46 13.16 -0.89 9.02
C GLY A 46 13.74 0.50 8.71
N GLN A 47 14.34 0.67 7.52
CA GLN A 47 14.83 1.97 7.06
C GLN A 47 13.69 2.97 6.85
N TRP A 48 12.58 2.53 6.24
CA TRP A 48 11.38 3.37 6.10
C TRP A 48 10.81 3.79 7.46
N GLU A 49 10.71 2.88 8.43
CA GLU A 49 10.24 3.23 9.77
C GLU A 49 11.17 4.24 10.46
N GLN A 50 12.49 4.04 10.38
CA GLN A 50 13.49 4.94 10.96
C GLN A 50 13.41 6.34 10.32
N GLU A 51 13.37 6.43 8.99
CA GLU A 51 13.31 7.71 8.28
C GLU A 51 12.00 8.46 8.55
N ILE A 52 10.86 7.77 8.64
CA ILE A 52 9.59 8.39 9.07
C ILE A 52 9.72 8.98 10.47
N ARG A 53 10.16 8.19 11.45
CA ARG A 53 10.29 8.63 12.86
C ARG A 53 11.31 9.76 13.05
N LYS A 54 12.35 9.79 12.21
CA LYS A 54 13.41 10.81 12.20
C LYS A 54 12.95 12.12 11.57
N HIS A 55 12.17 12.07 10.50
CA HIS A 55 11.76 13.24 9.72
C HIS A 55 10.33 13.74 10.02
N SER A 56 9.55 13.02 10.83
CA SER A 56 8.27 13.49 11.35
C SER A 56 7.95 12.88 12.71
N VAL A 57 7.65 13.76 13.68
CA VAL A 57 7.08 13.38 14.99
C VAL A 57 5.55 13.31 14.97
N SER A 58 4.91 13.88 13.95
CA SER A 58 3.44 13.99 13.83
C SER A 58 2.80 12.85 13.02
N LEU A 59 3.59 12.06 12.30
CA LEU A 59 3.13 10.90 11.53
C LEU A 59 3.21 9.61 12.35
N SER A 60 2.06 9.03 12.65
CA SER A 60 1.94 7.70 13.23
C SER A 60 2.21 6.62 12.18
N VAL A 61 3.00 5.60 12.54
CA VAL A 61 3.43 4.53 11.63
C VAL A 61 3.22 3.15 12.23
N ALA A 62 2.60 2.25 11.46
CA ALA A 62 2.41 0.84 11.79
C ALA A 62 3.13 -0.07 10.79
N VAL A 63 4.02 -0.94 11.29
CA VAL A 63 4.72 -1.94 10.47
C VAL A 63 3.91 -3.24 10.43
N TYR A 64 3.09 -3.40 9.40
CA TYR A 64 2.27 -4.58 9.13
C TYR A 64 3.10 -5.71 8.48
N TYR A 65 4.10 -6.20 9.21
CA TYR A 65 5.01 -7.26 8.75
C TYR A 65 5.30 -8.29 9.87
N GLY A 66 5.85 -9.45 9.48
CA GLY A 66 6.31 -10.48 10.40
C GLY A 66 5.20 -11.41 10.93
N ALA A 67 5.28 -11.71 12.22
CA ALA A 67 4.50 -12.77 12.87
C ALA A 67 2.98 -12.59 12.70
N VAL A 68 2.30 -13.70 12.44
CA VAL A 68 0.84 -13.71 12.19
C VAL A 68 0.05 -13.16 13.38
N LYS A 69 0.45 -13.49 14.62
CA LYS A 69 -0.20 -13.00 15.85
C LYS A 69 -0.19 -11.46 15.91
N LYS A 70 0.99 -10.82 15.80
CA LYS A 70 1.15 -9.36 15.74
C LYS A 70 0.27 -8.72 14.65
N ARG A 71 0.20 -9.35 13.46
CA ARG A 71 -0.66 -8.88 12.37
C ARG A 71 -2.17 -9.04 12.63
N LYS A 72 -2.61 -9.96 13.49
CA LYS A 72 -4.03 -10.01 13.92
C LYS A 72 -4.35 -8.89 14.90
N GLU A 73 -3.47 -8.64 15.86
CA GLU A 73 -3.67 -7.63 16.91
C GLU A 73 -3.85 -6.22 16.32
N MET A 74 -3.07 -5.88 15.28
CA MET A 74 -3.18 -4.58 14.59
C MET A 74 -4.35 -4.49 13.58
N HIS A 75 -5.05 -5.60 13.27
CA HIS A 75 -5.98 -5.70 12.13
C HIS A 75 -7.10 -4.65 12.16
N LEU A 76 -7.68 -4.40 13.34
CA LEU A 76 -8.79 -3.45 13.51
C LEU A 76 -8.30 -1.99 13.59
N THR A 77 -7.03 -1.76 13.92
CA THR A 77 -6.47 -0.41 14.13
C THR A 77 -5.62 0.09 12.96
N LEU A 78 -5.33 -0.71 11.94
CA LEU A 78 -4.52 -0.29 10.78
C LEU A 78 -4.99 1.02 10.13
N HIS A 79 -6.30 1.30 10.12
CA HIS A 79 -6.86 2.50 9.52
C HIS A 79 -6.61 3.77 10.35
N THR A 80 -6.30 3.65 11.65
CA THR A 80 -6.05 4.79 12.55
C THR A 80 -4.61 5.32 12.46
N TYR A 81 -3.75 4.69 11.66
CA TYR A 81 -2.37 5.13 11.44
C TYR A 81 -2.27 5.96 10.16
N ASP A 82 -1.47 7.03 10.21
CA ASP A 82 -1.17 7.88 9.04
C ASP A 82 -0.42 7.10 7.96
N ILE A 83 0.47 6.18 8.38
CA ILE A 83 1.27 5.32 7.51
C ILE A 83 1.17 3.86 7.95
N VAL A 84 0.80 2.98 7.02
CA VAL A 84 0.95 1.53 7.14
C VAL A 84 2.10 1.07 6.25
N LEU A 85 3.14 0.50 6.85
CA LEU A 85 4.28 -0.11 6.15
C LEU A 85 4.06 -1.62 5.99
N THR A 86 4.21 -2.14 4.78
CA THR A 86 4.21 -3.58 4.50
C THR A 86 5.19 -3.93 3.38
N SER A 87 5.45 -5.21 3.17
CA SER A 87 6.23 -5.68 2.02
C SER A 87 5.40 -6.38 0.95
N TYR A 88 6.01 -6.54 -0.22
CA TYR A 88 5.48 -7.33 -1.35
C TYR A 88 5.22 -8.82 -1.05
N GLY A 89 5.47 -9.29 0.18
CA GLY A 89 5.18 -10.65 0.61
C GLY A 89 3.70 -11.02 0.39
N ILE A 90 3.43 -11.92 -0.56
CA ILE A 90 2.08 -12.30 -1.03
C ILE A 90 1.13 -12.61 0.13
N ARG A 91 1.60 -13.30 1.17
CA ARG A 91 0.84 -13.70 2.38
C ARG A 91 0.53 -12.54 3.35
N ILE A 92 0.70 -11.30 2.91
CA ILE A 92 0.32 -10.10 3.65
C ILE A 92 -0.74 -9.33 2.85
N ILE A 93 -0.49 -9.14 1.55
CA ILE A 93 -1.41 -8.44 0.64
C ILE A 93 -2.63 -9.32 0.28
N LEU A 94 -2.45 -10.64 0.13
CA LEU A 94 -3.53 -11.60 -0.21
C LEU A 94 -4.03 -12.46 0.96
N THR A 95 -3.67 -12.16 2.23
CA THR A 95 -4.15 -13.00 3.33
C THR A 95 -5.66 -12.90 3.52
N LYS A 96 -6.39 -13.94 3.10
CA LYS A 96 -7.65 -14.35 3.74
C LYS A 96 -7.46 -14.29 5.26
N TYR A 97 -8.13 -13.37 5.94
CA TYR A 97 -8.27 -13.42 7.39
C TYR A 97 -9.74 -13.50 7.80
N ILE A 98 -10.03 -14.51 8.64
CA ILE A 98 -11.32 -15.10 9.01
C ILE A 98 -11.25 -15.30 10.55
N SER A 99 -12.29 -15.15 11.39
CA SER A 99 -13.76 -14.97 11.25
C SER A 99 -14.20 -13.90 12.32
N PRO A 100 -15.49 -13.66 12.71
CA PRO A 100 -16.77 -14.32 12.38
C PRO A 100 -17.95 -13.36 12.05
N VAL A 101 -19.18 -13.90 12.03
CA VAL A 101 -20.47 -13.21 11.82
C VAL A 101 -20.73 -12.79 10.36
N ASN A 102 -22.01 -12.75 9.98
CA ASN A 102 -22.45 -12.68 8.58
C ASN A 102 -22.78 -11.27 8.12
N VAL A 103 -22.04 -10.77 7.11
CA VAL A 103 -22.68 -10.11 5.96
C VAL A 103 -22.10 -10.68 4.66
N LYS A 104 -23.01 -11.04 3.77
CA LYS A 104 -22.86 -11.58 2.42
C LYS A 104 -22.14 -10.51 1.55
N ASN A 105 -21.21 -10.76 0.62
CA ASN A 105 -21.12 -11.95 -0.24
C ASN A 105 -19.73 -12.27 -0.88
N ASP A 106 -18.59 -11.79 -0.37
CA ASP A 106 -17.26 -12.35 -0.73
C ASP A 106 -16.24 -12.26 0.44
N LYS A 107 -16.37 -13.20 1.39
CA LYS A 107 -15.54 -13.26 2.62
C LYS A 107 -14.13 -13.82 2.39
N THR A 108 -13.44 -13.38 1.34
CA THR A 108 -12.13 -13.93 0.95
C THR A 108 -11.01 -12.90 0.88
N GLN A 109 -11.31 -11.62 1.08
CA GLN A 109 -10.40 -10.52 0.82
C GLN A 109 -9.50 -10.19 2.04
N SER A 110 -8.34 -9.60 1.76
CA SER A 110 -7.38 -9.19 2.79
C SER A 110 -7.83 -7.88 3.45
N ILE A 111 -7.44 -7.65 4.71
CA ILE A 111 -7.73 -6.39 5.42
C ILE A 111 -7.21 -5.16 4.67
N LEU A 112 -6.04 -5.28 4.03
CA LEU A 112 -5.45 -4.22 3.21
C LEU A 112 -6.26 -3.91 1.93
N VAL A 113 -7.20 -4.78 1.54
CA VAL A 113 -8.11 -4.57 0.40
C VAL A 113 -9.44 -3.93 0.84
N ARG A 114 -9.85 -4.15 2.10
CA ARG A 114 -11.05 -3.52 2.70
C ARG A 114 -10.81 -2.07 3.12
N ILE A 115 -9.61 -1.75 3.62
CA ILE A 115 -9.26 -0.37 3.95
C ILE A 115 -9.11 0.42 2.64
N THR A 116 -9.90 1.48 2.48
CA THR A 116 -9.73 2.42 1.38
C THR A 116 -8.63 3.42 1.77
N PHE A 117 -7.40 3.16 1.31
CA PHE A 117 -6.28 4.04 1.62
C PHE A 117 -6.33 5.30 0.77
N PHE A 118 -6.19 6.48 1.37
CA PHE A 118 -6.08 7.73 0.62
C PHE A 118 -4.96 7.68 -0.44
N ARG A 119 -3.85 7.00 -0.12
CA ARG A 119 -2.69 6.85 -1.00
C ARG A 119 -2.04 5.45 -0.88
N VAL A 120 -1.67 4.85 -2.00
CA VAL A 120 -0.78 3.68 -2.05
C VAL A 120 0.53 4.04 -2.76
N ILE A 121 1.65 3.75 -2.11
CA ILE A 121 3.00 3.94 -2.63
C ILE A 121 3.67 2.58 -2.80
N LEU A 122 4.09 2.26 -4.02
CA LEU A 122 4.96 1.12 -4.33
C LEU A 122 6.40 1.60 -4.40
N ASP A 123 7.23 1.26 -3.42
CA ASP A 123 8.67 1.51 -3.43
C ASP A 123 9.40 0.37 -4.16
N GLU A 124 10.43 0.73 -4.93
CA GLU A 124 11.01 -0.08 -6.00
C GLU A 124 9.95 -0.84 -6.83
N ALA A 125 9.00 -0.09 -7.40
CA ALA A 125 7.84 -0.58 -8.16
C ALA A 125 8.17 -1.57 -9.30
N HIS A 126 9.42 -1.64 -9.76
CA HIS A 126 9.87 -2.66 -10.72
C HIS A 126 9.70 -4.11 -10.19
N VAL A 127 9.51 -4.31 -8.87
CA VAL A 127 9.16 -5.61 -8.28
C VAL A 127 7.87 -6.21 -8.88
N ILE A 128 6.90 -5.40 -9.29
CA ILE A 128 5.61 -5.89 -9.84
C ILE A 128 5.60 -6.13 -11.35
N ARG A 129 6.77 -6.03 -12.01
CA ARG A 129 6.98 -6.09 -13.48
C ARG A 129 6.40 -7.31 -14.20
N ASN A 130 6.09 -8.40 -13.51
CA ASN A 130 5.46 -9.57 -14.11
C ASN A 130 3.94 -9.60 -13.81
N PRO A 131 3.06 -9.39 -14.82
CA PRO A 131 1.61 -9.29 -14.62
C PRO A 131 0.96 -10.58 -14.11
N SER A 132 1.54 -11.76 -14.37
CA SER A 132 0.99 -13.04 -13.91
C SER A 132 1.21 -13.29 -12.41
N THR A 133 2.09 -12.51 -11.76
CA THR A 133 2.38 -12.70 -10.34
C THR A 133 1.20 -12.34 -9.44
N LYS A 134 1.03 -13.13 -8.38
CA LYS A 134 0.03 -12.87 -7.34
C LYS A 134 0.20 -11.49 -6.71
N VAL A 135 1.43 -11.00 -6.54
CA VAL A 135 1.73 -9.64 -6.03
C VAL A 135 1.17 -8.57 -6.95
N SER A 136 1.52 -8.62 -8.25
CA SER A 136 1.11 -7.61 -9.23
C SER A 136 -0.42 -7.51 -9.36
N ASN A 137 -1.09 -8.66 -9.34
CA ASN A 137 -2.56 -8.71 -9.33
C ASN A 137 -3.17 -8.24 -7.99
N ALA A 138 -2.50 -8.46 -6.85
CA ALA A 138 -2.97 -8.01 -5.55
C ALA A 138 -2.89 -6.49 -5.39
N VAL A 139 -1.75 -5.87 -5.71
CA VAL A 139 -1.59 -4.40 -5.56
C VAL A 139 -2.51 -3.62 -6.51
N SER A 140 -2.80 -4.17 -7.69
CA SER A 140 -3.74 -3.57 -8.65
C SER A 140 -5.18 -3.51 -8.10
N LYS A 141 -5.55 -4.43 -7.19
CA LYS A 141 -6.88 -4.54 -6.55
C LYS A 141 -7.06 -3.68 -5.30
N LEU A 142 -5.99 -3.08 -4.75
CA LEU A 142 -6.09 -2.20 -3.59
C LEU A 142 -6.99 -1.00 -3.90
N GLN A 143 -7.88 -0.64 -2.98
CA GLN A 143 -8.73 0.54 -3.09
C GLN A 143 -7.95 1.77 -2.61
N THR A 144 -7.84 2.75 -3.50
CA THR A 144 -7.15 4.01 -3.21
C THR A 144 -7.39 5.07 -4.28
N SER A 145 -7.40 6.33 -3.84
CA SER A 145 -7.51 7.54 -4.66
C SER A 145 -6.19 7.95 -5.31
N HIS A 146 -5.05 7.82 -4.60
CA HIS A 146 -3.75 8.27 -5.08
C HIS A 146 -2.75 7.12 -5.21
N ARG A 147 -2.04 7.04 -6.33
CA ARG A 147 -1.17 5.91 -6.66
C ARG A 147 0.21 6.38 -7.07
N TRP A 148 1.23 5.93 -6.36
CA TRP A 148 2.62 6.27 -6.63
C TRP A 148 3.42 5.00 -6.90
N ALA A 149 4.11 4.97 -8.04
CA ALA A 149 5.08 3.93 -8.38
C ALA A 149 6.47 4.56 -8.34
N VAL A 150 7.19 4.35 -7.25
CA VAL A 150 8.51 4.92 -6.99
C VAL A 150 9.56 3.86 -7.31
N THR A 151 10.45 4.13 -8.26
CA THR A 151 11.56 3.23 -8.61
C THR A 151 12.71 4.04 -9.21
N GLY A 152 13.96 3.62 -8.97
CA GLY A 152 15.10 4.20 -9.69
C GLY A 152 15.24 3.72 -11.13
N THR A 153 14.56 2.62 -11.48
CA THR A 153 14.77 1.87 -12.71
C THR A 153 13.43 1.40 -13.31
N PRO A 154 12.63 2.31 -13.90
CA PRO A 154 11.29 1.98 -14.40
C PRO A 154 11.28 1.01 -15.58
N VAL A 155 12.33 1.01 -16.41
CA VAL A 155 12.45 0.16 -17.60
C VAL A 155 13.74 -0.65 -17.52
N GLN A 156 13.62 -1.92 -17.12
CA GLN A 156 14.72 -2.89 -17.12
C GLN A 156 14.46 -3.98 -18.18
N ASN A 157 14.86 -3.66 -19.41
CA ASN A 157 15.14 -4.58 -20.52
C ASN A 157 13.98 -5.08 -21.41
N ARG A 158 12.70 -4.82 -21.13
CA ARG A 158 11.57 -5.02 -22.08
C ARG A 158 10.41 -4.05 -21.80
N GLU A 159 9.80 -3.49 -22.85
CA GLU A 159 8.66 -2.55 -22.77
C GLU A 159 7.44 -3.14 -22.04
N LEU A 160 7.18 -4.44 -22.23
CA LEU A 160 6.10 -5.20 -21.58
C LEU A 160 6.15 -5.18 -20.04
N PHE A 161 7.29 -4.85 -19.43
CA PHE A 161 7.42 -4.72 -17.98
C PHE A 161 6.79 -3.44 -17.40
N LEU A 162 6.45 -2.47 -18.24
CA LEU A 162 5.78 -1.24 -17.81
C LEU A 162 4.26 -1.44 -17.59
N TYR A 163 3.64 -2.39 -18.30
CA TYR A 163 2.18 -2.64 -18.22
C TYR A 163 1.68 -2.88 -16.78
N PRO A 164 2.31 -3.69 -15.91
CA PRO A 164 1.88 -3.82 -14.51
C PRO A 164 1.89 -2.53 -13.70
N ILE A 165 2.85 -1.64 -13.97
CA ILE A 165 2.94 -0.34 -13.31
C ILE A 165 1.81 0.57 -13.82
N ILE A 166 1.59 0.63 -15.13
CA ILE A 166 0.46 1.34 -15.76
C ILE A 166 -0.89 0.84 -15.23
N ARG A 167 -1.07 -0.49 -15.15
CA ARG A 167 -2.25 -1.16 -14.58
C ARG A 167 -2.46 -0.79 -13.11
N PHE A 168 -1.40 -0.81 -12.31
CA PHE A 168 -1.48 -0.37 -10.91
C PHE A 168 -1.91 1.10 -10.82
N LEU A 169 -1.28 2.00 -11.58
CA LEU A 169 -1.58 3.44 -11.65
C LEU A 169 -2.95 3.76 -12.26
N ARG A 170 -3.61 2.79 -12.91
CA ARG A 170 -4.91 2.90 -13.59
C ARG A 170 -4.94 3.92 -14.76
N VAL A 171 -3.81 4.19 -15.42
CA VAL A 171 -3.75 5.11 -16.58
C VAL A 171 -4.61 4.57 -17.73
N LEU A 172 -5.66 5.29 -18.12
CA LEU A 172 -6.54 4.94 -19.24
C LEU A 172 -5.92 5.39 -20.58
N PRO A 173 -6.15 4.67 -21.69
CA PRO A 173 -6.81 3.36 -21.80
C PRO A 173 -5.89 2.16 -21.45
N PHE A 174 -4.59 2.40 -21.23
CA PHE A 174 -3.53 1.40 -21.14
C PHE A 174 -3.54 0.49 -19.89
N ASN A 175 -4.48 0.70 -18.96
CA ASN A 175 -4.63 -0.09 -17.74
C ASN A 175 -5.29 -1.47 -17.96
N LYS A 176 -5.83 -1.72 -19.16
CA LYS A 176 -6.31 -3.04 -19.61
C LYS A 176 -5.28 -3.69 -20.52
N GLN A 177 -5.14 -5.01 -20.43
CA GLN A 177 -4.40 -5.78 -21.42
C GLN A 177 -5.18 -5.73 -22.74
N ALA A 178 -4.49 -5.50 -23.86
CA ALA A 178 -5.08 -5.75 -25.18
C ALA A 178 -5.48 -7.24 -25.26
N VAL A 179 -6.70 -7.49 -25.72
CA VAL A 179 -7.26 -8.83 -25.98
C VAL A 179 -6.93 -9.23 -27.40
#